data_AF-A0A9P6S9X0-F1
#
_entry.id   AF-A0A9P6S9X0-F1
#
_cell.length_a   1.000
_cell.length_b   1.000
_cell.length_c   1.000
_cell.angle_alpha   90.00
_cell.angle_beta   90.00
_cell.angle_gamma   90.00
#
_symmetry.space_group_name_H-M   'P 1'
#
loop_
_entity.id
_entity.type
_entity.pdbx_description
1 polymer ?
#
loop_
_entity_poly.entity_id
_entity_poly.type
_entity_poly.pdbx_seq_one_letter_code
_entity_poly.pdbx_strand_id
1 'polypeptide(L)'
;PPYGDIDDRIRGLLWAMGYTSVIWDYDTNDWQMAPGGTRTMSEVDAAFAQWIAAAPTDKTGHMVLEHELYQNTVDAAIANLPKVQSTWKTMPVSACMNDAHPYHEQNITLATMDGKSKTGVTGGNTTTSASVSASASATGSAGSSTASGSASHSTSDAASVVLSSVTGLAAAAAVAFTQMLL
;
A
#
# COMPACT_ATOMS: atom_id res chain seq x y z
N PRO A 1 3.73 2.33 -12.81
CA PRO A 1 5.10 2.87 -12.88
C PRO A 1 5.39 3.80 -11.70
N PRO A 2 6.63 3.94 -11.20
CA PRO A 2 6.95 4.96 -10.20
C PRO A 2 6.47 6.33 -10.66
N TYR A 3 5.78 7.06 -9.78
CA TYR A 3 5.20 8.39 -10.06
C TYR A 3 4.20 8.45 -11.22
N GLY A 4 3.76 7.32 -11.76
CA GLY A 4 2.70 7.26 -12.77
C GLY A 4 3.15 7.54 -14.20
N ASP A 5 4.46 7.62 -14.45
CA ASP A 5 4.99 7.92 -15.78
C ASP A 5 6.00 6.88 -16.29
N ILE A 6 5.99 6.70 -17.61
CA ILE A 6 6.97 5.94 -18.40
C ILE A 6 7.09 6.59 -19.78
N ASP A 7 8.32 6.87 -20.22
CA ASP A 7 8.55 7.38 -21.57
C ASP A 7 8.23 6.32 -22.64
N ASP A 8 7.94 6.77 -23.86
CA ASP A 8 7.53 5.90 -24.98
C ASP A 8 8.58 4.85 -25.34
N ARG A 9 9.87 5.16 -25.17
CA ARG A 9 10.96 4.23 -25.46
C ARG A 9 10.99 3.12 -24.42
N ILE A 10 10.83 3.41 -23.12
CA ILE A 10 10.70 2.39 -22.07
C ILE A 10 9.41 1.60 -22.23
N ARG A 11 8.29 2.26 -22.54
CA ARG A 11 7.02 1.58 -22.79
C ARG A 11 7.14 0.59 -23.94
N GLY A 12 7.80 0.99 -25.03
CA GLY A 12 8.09 0.12 -26.18
C GLY A 12 8.99 -1.07 -25.82
N LEU A 13 10.02 -0.86 -25.01
CA LEU A 13 10.89 -1.94 -24.54
C LEU A 13 10.13 -2.94 -23.67
N LEU A 14 9.35 -2.46 -22.69
CA LEU A 14 8.53 -3.31 -21.82
C LEU A 14 7.53 -4.13 -22.64
N TRP A 15 6.86 -3.49 -23.61
CA TRP A 15 5.96 -4.19 -24.53
C TRP A 15 6.67 -5.28 -25.33
N ALA A 16 7.87 -5.00 -25.87
CA ALA A 16 8.66 -5.99 -26.62
C ALA A 16 9.11 -7.17 -25.76
N MET A 17 9.25 -6.97 -24.45
CA MET A 17 9.55 -8.01 -23.47
C MET A 17 8.30 -8.76 -22.96
N GLY A 18 7.10 -8.37 -23.40
CA GLY A 18 5.82 -8.98 -22.98
C GLY A 18 5.26 -8.43 -21.67
N TYR A 19 5.75 -7.29 -21.17
CA TYR A 19 5.20 -6.64 -19.98
C TYR A 19 4.03 -5.71 -20.32
N THR A 20 3.02 -5.72 -19.46
CA THR A 20 1.92 -4.76 -19.47
C THR A 20 2.14 -3.69 -18.41
N SER A 21 2.11 -2.42 -18.81
CA SER A 21 2.18 -1.30 -17.87
C SER A 21 0.79 -0.97 -17.33
N VAL A 22 0.64 -0.99 -16.01
CA VAL A 22 -0.62 -0.70 -15.31
C VAL A 22 -0.51 0.68 -14.64
N ILE A 23 -1.54 1.51 -14.86
CA ILE A 23 -1.70 2.85 -14.31
C ILE A 23 -3.03 2.93 -13.57
N TRP A 24 -3.06 3.75 -12.53
CA TRP A 24 -4.25 4.06 -11.74
C TRP A 24 -4.97 5.29 -12.30
N ASP A 25 -6.27 5.36 -12.06
CA ASP A 25 -7.11 6.54 -12.33
C ASP A 25 -7.65 7.17 -11.04
N TYR A 26 -7.61 6.46 -9.91
CA TYR A 26 -7.85 7.00 -8.58
C TYR A 26 -6.62 6.86 -7.68
N ASP A 27 -6.30 7.92 -6.95
CA ASP A 27 -5.20 7.97 -5.98
C ASP A 27 -5.72 8.37 -4.61
N THR A 28 -5.55 7.47 -3.62
CA THR A 28 -5.95 7.72 -2.23
C THR A 28 -5.07 8.76 -1.53
N ASN A 29 -3.88 9.01 -2.10
CA ASN A 29 -2.79 9.81 -1.53
C ASN A 29 -2.36 9.31 -0.14
N ASP A 30 -2.59 8.04 0.18
CA ASP A 30 -2.24 7.41 1.45
C ASP A 30 -0.74 7.46 1.78
N TRP A 31 0.12 7.53 0.76
CA TRP A 31 1.56 7.75 0.92
C TRP A 31 1.91 9.04 1.68
N GLN A 32 1.00 10.02 1.72
CA GLN A 32 1.15 11.25 2.50
C GLN A 32 0.77 11.08 3.97
N MET A 33 0.32 9.90 4.40
CA MET A 33 0.13 9.61 5.81
C MET A 33 1.48 9.48 6.51
N ALA A 34 1.53 9.73 7.82
CA ALA A 34 2.78 9.61 8.59
C ALA A 34 3.42 8.21 8.41
N PRO A 35 4.74 8.09 8.22
CA PRO A 35 5.76 9.14 8.24
C PRO A 35 5.98 9.86 6.89
N GLY A 36 5.25 9.51 5.82
CA GLY A 36 5.41 10.10 4.49
C GLY A 36 4.88 11.53 4.34
N GLY A 37 4.00 11.98 5.25
CA GLY A 37 3.48 13.35 5.26
C GLY A 37 2.50 13.63 6.41
N THR A 38 1.56 14.54 6.18
CA THR A 38 0.58 15.00 7.18
C THR A 38 -0.86 14.57 6.91
N ARG A 39 -1.11 13.76 5.87
CA ARG A 39 -2.45 13.28 5.54
C ARG A 39 -2.98 12.39 6.65
N THR A 40 -4.24 12.61 7.01
CA THR A 40 -4.92 11.89 8.08
C THR A 40 -5.72 10.72 7.53
N MET A 41 -6.03 9.75 8.40
CA MET A 41 -6.96 8.66 8.09
C MET A 41 -8.29 9.18 7.52
N SER A 42 -8.84 10.26 8.11
CA SER A 42 -10.10 10.84 7.68
C SER A 42 -10.06 11.42 6.26
N GLU A 43 -8.90 11.93 5.81
CA GLU A 43 -8.76 12.45 4.44
C GLU A 43 -8.62 11.32 3.41
N VAL A 44 -8.03 10.19 3.80
CA VAL A 44 -8.03 8.97 2.98
C VAL A 44 -9.44 8.38 2.91
N ASP A 45 -10.14 8.27 4.05
CA ASP A 45 -11.54 7.84 4.11
C ASP A 45 -12.45 8.69 3.21
N ALA A 46 -12.22 10.01 3.19
CA ALA A 46 -12.98 10.92 2.34
C ALA A 46 -12.74 10.67 0.84
N ALA A 47 -11.53 10.30 0.44
CA ALA A 47 -11.22 9.94 -0.95
C ALA A 47 -12.01 8.69 -1.40
N PHE A 48 -12.06 7.65 -0.56
CA PHE A 48 -12.90 6.48 -0.82
C PHE A 48 -14.40 6.83 -0.86
N ALA A 49 -14.87 7.64 0.08
CA ALA A 49 -16.27 8.06 0.14
C ALA A 49 -16.69 8.82 -1.12
N GLN A 50 -15.83 9.71 -1.64
CA GLN A 50 -16.07 10.42 -2.89
C GLN A 50 -16.20 9.46 -4.07
N TRP A 51 -15.31 8.48 -4.18
CA TRP A 51 -15.38 7.47 -5.23
C TRP A 51 -16.65 6.61 -5.14
N ILE A 52 -17.00 6.12 -3.94
CA ILE A 52 -18.22 5.36 -3.70
C ILE A 52 -19.46 6.17 -4.10
N ALA A 53 -19.49 7.47 -3.77
CA ALA A 53 -20.60 8.36 -4.12
C ALA A 53 -20.77 8.58 -5.63
N ALA A 54 -19.72 8.36 -6.44
CA ALA A 54 -19.77 8.51 -7.89
C ALA A 54 -20.39 7.30 -8.62
N ALA A 55 -20.46 6.13 -7.96
CA ALA A 55 -20.95 4.88 -8.55
C ALA A 55 -22.34 4.91 -9.21
N PRO A 56 -23.32 5.75 -8.77
CA PRO A 56 -24.59 5.86 -9.48
C PRO A 56 -24.44 6.32 -10.93
N THR A 57 -23.45 7.15 -11.23
CA THR A 57 -23.19 7.71 -12.56
C THR A 57 -21.95 7.13 -13.23
N ASP A 58 -20.98 6.66 -12.47
CA ASP A 58 -19.80 5.98 -12.98
C ASP A 58 -20.07 4.49 -13.17
N LYS A 59 -19.95 4.02 -14.40
CA LYS A 59 -20.19 2.61 -14.79
C LYS A 59 -18.92 1.93 -15.27
N THR A 60 -17.77 2.60 -15.15
CA THR A 60 -16.47 2.05 -15.51
C THR A 60 -15.82 1.41 -14.28
N GLY A 61 -14.99 0.39 -14.51
CA GLY A 61 -14.13 -0.14 -13.46
C GLY A 61 -12.90 0.76 -13.30
N HIS A 62 -12.35 0.80 -12.09
CA HIS A 62 -11.23 1.68 -11.75
C HIS A 62 -10.03 0.91 -11.22
N MET A 63 -8.86 1.51 -11.40
CA MET A 63 -7.58 1.07 -10.86
C MET A 63 -7.17 2.06 -9.78
N VAL A 64 -7.20 1.63 -8.52
CA VAL A 64 -6.92 2.50 -7.37
C VAL A 64 -5.48 2.32 -6.90
N LEU A 65 -4.78 3.43 -6.68
CA LEU A 65 -3.46 3.45 -6.06
C LEU A 65 -3.57 3.56 -4.54
N GLU A 66 -2.92 2.59 -3.89
CA GLU A 66 -2.69 2.49 -2.45
C GLU A 66 -1.23 2.04 -2.23
N HIS A 67 -0.72 2.20 -1.02
CA HIS A 67 0.63 1.80 -0.63
C HIS A 67 0.59 0.97 0.65
N GLU A 68 1.24 -0.20 0.65
CA GLU A 68 1.36 -1.07 1.85
C GLU A 68 2.67 -0.84 2.63
N LEU A 69 3.31 0.33 2.47
CA LEU A 69 4.62 0.62 3.06
C LEU A 69 4.58 0.83 4.59
N TYR A 70 3.47 1.36 5.10
CA TYR A 70 3.33 1.73 6.51
C TYR A 70 2.06 1.12 7.10
N GLN A 71 2.08 0.80 8.40
CA GLN A 71 0.94 0.15 9.05
C GLN A 71 -0.36 0.96 8.89
N ASN A 72 -0.29 2.27 9.00
CA ASN A 72 -1.46 3.14 8.92
C ASN A 72 -2.08 3.23 7.51
N THR A 73 -1.29 3.06 6.44
CA THR A 73 -1.82 3.00 5.07
C THR A 73 -2.53 1.66 4.83
N VAL A 74 -1.98 0.57 5.37
CA VAL A 74 -2.65 -0.74 5.39
C VAL A 74 -3.94 -0.70 6.22
N ASP A 75 -3.92 -0.06 7.39
CA ASP A 75 -5.11 0.10 8.24
C ASP A 75 -6.20 0.89 7.50
N ALA A 76 -5.82 1.90 6.71
CA ALA A 76 -6.74 2.68 5.89
C ALA A 76 -7.39 1.82 4.79
N ALA A 77 -6.60 0.99 4.10
CA ALA A 77 -7.11 0.05 3.12
C ALA A 77 -8.09 -0.96 3.75
N ILE A 78 -7.73 -1.57 4.89
CA ILE A 78 -8.58 -2.51 5.63
C ILE A 78 -9.90 -1.85 6.05
N ALA A 79 -9.86 -0.62 6.52
CA ALA A 79 -11.06 0.11 6.96
C ALA A 79 -12.01 0.47 5.80
N ASN A 80 -11.48 0.75 4.61
CA ASN A 80 -12.27 1.20 3.47
C ASN A 80 -12.68 0.10 2.49
N LEU A 81 -11.94 -1.01 2.42
CA LEU A 81 -12.22 -2.11 1.50
C LEU A 81 -13.68 -2.62 1.60
N PRO A 82 -14.25 -2.87 2.80
CA PRO A 82 -15.65 -3.29 2.91
C PRO A 82 -16.65 -2.25 2.38
N LYS A 83 -16.35 -0.95 2.53
CA LYS A 83 -17.20 0.14 2.04
C LYS A 83 -17.19 0.16 0.51
N VAL A 84 -16.03 0.02 -0.11
CA VAL A 84 -15.88 -0.10 -1.57
C VAL A 84 -16.64 -1.33 -2.07
N GLN A 85 -16.44 -2.48 -1.42
CA GLN A 85 -17.08 -3.75 -1.79
C GLN A 85 -18.61 -3.74 -1.68
N SER A 86 -19.19 -2.83 -0.89
CA SER A 86 -20.64 -2.64 -0.81
C SER A 86 -21.25 -2.04 -2.08
N THR A 87 -20.43 -1.39 -2.91
CA THR A 87 -20.86 -0.62 -4.09
C THR A 87 -20.20 -1.13 -5.38
N TRP A 88 -18.94 -1.55 -5.30
CA TRP A 88 -18.10 -1.98 -6.41
C TRP A 88 -17.63 -3.43 -6.23
N LYS A 89 -17.40 -4.14 -7.34
CA LYS A 89 -16.79 -5.47 -7.31
C LYS A 89 -15.27 -5.37 -7.38
N THR A 90 -14.59 -5.59 -6.27
CA THR A 90 -13.12 -5.65 -6.22
C THR A 90 -12.60 -6.94 -6.86
N MET A 91 -11.56 -6.86 -7.67
CA MET A 91 -10.92 -8.01 -8.30
C MET A 91 -9.45 -7.72 -8.64
N PRO A 92 -8.61 -8.73 -8.89
CA PRO A 92 -7.25 -8.53 -9.36
C PRO A 92 -7.19 -7.79 -10.70
N VAL A 93 -6.07 -7.12 -10.96
CA VAL A 93 -5.84 -6.36 -12.20
C VAL A 93 -6.06 -7.19 -13.46
N SER A 94 -5.52 -8.41 -13.48
CA SER A 94 -5.68 -9.35 -14.60
C SER A 94 -7.15 -9.64 -14.90
N ALA A 95 -7.95 -9.86 -13.86
CA ALA A 95 -9.39 -10.07 -14.01
C ALA A 95 -10.08 -8.82 -14.58
N CYS A 96 -9.74 -7.63 -14.06
CA CYS A 96 -10.26 -6.35 -14.53
C CYS A 96 -9.94 -6.08 -16.00
N MET A 97 -8.74 -6.47 -16.45
CA MET A 97 -8.30 -6.33 -17.84
C MET A 97 -8.74 -7.48 -18.76
N ASN A 98 -9.47 -8.47 -18.24
CA ASN A 98 -9.81 -9.72 -18.93
C ASN A 98 -8.59 -10.47 -19.47
N ASP A 99 -7.46 -10.39 -18.77
CA ASP A 99 -6.25 -11.14 -19.06
C ASP A 99 -6.24 -12.46 -18.28
N ALA A 100 -6.48 -13.56 -18.98
CA ALA A 100 -6.48 -14.89 -18.39
C ALA A 100 -5.07 -15.47 -18.19
N HIS A 101 -4.04 -14.90 -18.83
CA HIS A 101 -2.66 -15.40 -18.82
C HIS A 101 -1.67 -14.25 -18.62
N PRO A 102 -1.72 -13.54 -17.47
CA PRO A 102 -0.78 -12.44 -17.18
C PRO A 102 0.65 -12.93 -16.91
N TYR A 103 0.84 -14.24 -16.79
CA TYR A 103 2.12 -14.90 -16.61
C TYR A 103 2.60 -15.49 -17.93
N HIS A 104 3.91 -15.61 -18.09
CA HIS A 104 4.50 -16.22 -19.29
C HIS A 104 4.22 -17.74 -19.35
N GLU A 105 4.04 -18.36 -18.19
CA GLU A 105 3.70 -19.77 -18.04
C GLU A 105 2.30 -20.07 -18.60
N GLN A 106 2.24 -20.97 -19.57
CA GLN A 106 0.99 -21.34 -20.26
C GLN A 106 0.13 -22.33 -19.47
N ASN A 107 0.62 -22.81 -18.33
CA ASN A 107 -0.06 -23.81 -17.52
C ASN A 107 -0.87 -23.21 -16.38
N ILE A 108 -0.92 -21.88 -16.25
CA ILE A 108 -1.71 -21.16 -15.24
C ILE A 108 -2.71 -20.27 -15.97
N THR A 109 -3.99 -20.41 -15.61
CA THR A 109 -5.06 -19.54 -16.09
C THR A 109 -5.68 -18.83 -14.89
N LEU A 110 -5.99 -17.54 -15.02
CA LEU A 110 -6.72 -16.76 -14.03
C LEU A 110 -8.15 -16.45 -14.48
N ALA A 111 -9.05 -16.27 -13.52
CA ALA A 111 -10.43 -15.88 -13.81
C ALA A 111 -10.51 -14.45 -14.36
N THR A 112 -11.39 -14.24 -15.35
CA THR A 112 -11.62 -12.93 -16.00
C THR A 112 -12.96 -12.33 -15.58
N MET A 113 -13.08 -11.00 -15.66
CA MET A 113 -14.32 -10.28 -15.32
C MET A 113 -15.50 -10.69 -16.20
N ASP A 114 -15.25 -10.93 -17.50
CA ASP A 114 -16.24 -11.40 -18.47
C ASP A 114 -16.65 -12.87 -18.29
N GLY A 115 -16.02 -13.57 -17.34
CA GLY A 115 -16.32 -14.95 -16.97
C GLY A 115 -15.89 -16.00 -17.99
N LYS A 116 -15.18 -15.63 -19.06
CA LYS A 116 -14.73 -16.56 -20.11
C LYS A 116 -13.64 -17.51 -19.64
N SER A 117 -12.82 -17.10 -18.68
CA SER A 117 -11.78 -17.92 -18.07
C SER A 117 -12.04 -18.18 -16.58
N LYS A 118 -11.57 -19.33 -16.10
CA LYS A 118 -11.60 -19.73 -14.69
C LYS A 118 -10.18 -19.93 -14.19
N THR A 119 -9.96 -19.71 -12.89
CA THR A 119 -8.66 -19.98 -12.28
C THR A 119 -8.36 -21.47 -12.32
N GLY A 120 -7.17 -21.84 -12.78
CA GLY A 120 -6.74 -23.23 -12.87
C GLY A 120 -5.26 -23.39 -13.20
N VAL A 121 -4.75 -24.59 -12.94
CA VAL A 121 -3.39 -24.99 -13.33
C VAL A 121 -3.48 -26.31 -14.07
N THR A 122 -2.95 -26.38 -15.28
CA THR A 122 -2.92 -27.61 -16.08
C THR A 122 -1.58 -28.33 -15.85
N GLY A 123 -1.58 -29.63 -15.51
CA GLY A 123 -0.34 -30.42 -15.40
C GLY A 123 0.27 -30.59 -14.00
N GLY A 124 -0.43 -30.19 -12.93
CA GLY A 124 -0.17 -30.68 -11.57
C GLY A 124 -1.21 -31.73 -11.18
N ASN A 125 -0.82 -32.81 -10.50
CA ASN A 125 -1.76 -33.77 -9.91
C ASN A 125 -2.83 -33.01 -9.12
N THR A 126 -4.09 -33.12 -9.55
CA THR A 126 -5.25 -32.48 -8.93
C THR A 126 -5.36 -32.91 -7.47
N THR A 127 -4.84 -32.09 -6.56
CA THR A 127 -5.19 -32.19 -5.15
C THR A 127 -6.23 -31.12 -4.92
N THR A 128 -7.50 -31.53 -4.92
CA THR A 128 -8.62 -30.71 -4.48
C THR A 128 -8.27 -30.07 -3.13
N SER A 129 -8.05 -28.76 -3.09
CA SER A 129 -7.89 -28.03 -1.84
C SER A 129 -9.21 -28.09 -1.08
N ALA A 130 -9.22 -28.87 0.01
CA ALA A 130 -10.29 -28.84 0.99
C ALA A 130 -10.37 -27.43 1.58
N SER A 131 -11.60 -26.91 1.70
CA SER A 131 -11.90 -25.67 2.40
C SER A 131 -11.41 -25.73 3.84
N VAL A 132 -10.42 -24.91 4.20
CA VAL A 132 -10.07 -24.67 5.61
C VAL A 132 -11.05 -23.64 6.18
N SER A 133 -12.08 -24.13 6.87
CA SER A 133 -12.90 -23.31 7.75
C SER A 133 -12.05 -22.88 8.93
N ALA A 134 -11.70 -21.60 9.02
CA ALA A 134 -11.09 -21.02 10.21
C ALA A 134 -12.16 -20.89 11.30
N SER A 135 -12.21 -21.84 12.24
CA SER A 135 -12.96 -21.66 13.48
C SER A 135 -12.13 -20.91 14.49
N ALA A 136 -12.61 -19.75 14.92
CA ALA A 136 -12.08 -19.01 16.05
C ALA A 136 -12.28 -19.81 17.35
N SER A 137 -11.24 -19.85 18.20
CA SER A 137 -11.36 -20.15 19.63
C SER A 137 -10.33 -19.35 20.40
N ALA A 138 -10.84 -18.46 21.26
CA ALA A 138 -10.08 -17.66 22.20
C ALA A 138 -9.80 -18.43 23.51
N THR A 139 -8.93 -17.82 24.32
CA THR A 139 -8.72 -17.92 25.78
C THR A 139 -7.88 -19.05 26.38
N GLY A 140 -6.90 -18.62 27.22
CA GLY A 140 -6.23 -19.43 28.22
C GLY A 140 -4.98 -18.76 28.82
N SER A 141 -5.16 -17.90 29.83
CA SER A 141 -4.09 -17.36 30.69
C SER A 141 -3.50 -18.43 31.63
N ALA A 142 -2.21 -18.25 31.97
CA ALA A 142 -1.58 -18.39 33.30
C ALA A 142 -0.25 -19.17 33.25
N GLY A 143 0.77 -18.65 33.96
CA GLY A 143 1.93 -19.46 34.36
C GLY A 143 3.24 -18.70 34.49
N SER A 144 3.34 -17.81 35.49
CA SER A 144 4.60 -17.29 36.00
C SER A 144 5.46 -18.40 36.61
N SER A 145 6.74 -18.49 36.25
CA SER A 145 7.76 -19.05 37.15
C SER A 145 9.10 -18.32 36.97
N THR A 146 9.48 -17.71 38.08
CA THR A 146 10.76 -17.11 38.43
C THR A 146 11.91 -18.12 38.40
N ALA A 147 13.03 -17.76 37.82
CA ALA A 147 14.34 -18.31 38.18
C ALA A 147 15.36 -17.17 38.31
N SER A 148 15.69 -16.88 39.56
CA SER A 148 16.75 -15.97 39.99
C SER A 148 18.12 -16.48 39.55
N GLY A 149 18.95 -15.59 39.04
CA GLY A 149 20.38 -15.78 38.86
C GLY A 149 21.12 -14.49 39.17
N SER A 150 21.30 -14.20 40.45
CA SER A 150 22.15 -13.10 40.92
C SER A 150 23.62 -13.50 40.77
N ALA A 151 24.38 -12.71 40.01
CA ALA A 151 25.83 -12.59 40.17
C ALA A 151 26.16 -11.09 40.13
N SER A 152 26.28 -10.54 41.33
CA SER A 152 26.80 -9.20 41.61
C SER A 152 28.31 -9.18 41.34
N HIS A 153 28.79 -8.14 40.65
CA HIS A 153 30.13 -7.56 40.87
C HIS A 153 30.04 -6.03 40.69
N SER A 154 30.73 -5.36 41.61
CA SER A 154 30.55 -3.99 42.07
C SER A 154 31.18 -2.91 41.19
N THR A 155 30.61 -1.69 41.31
CA THR A 155 31.24 -0.34 41.36
C THR A 155 32.39 -0.04 40.38
N SER A 156 32.34 1.05 39.60
CA SER A 156 32.48 2.41 40.12
C SER A 156 32.05 3.49 39.13
N ASP A 157 31.66 4.63 39.69
CA ASP A 157 31.43 5.96 39.10
C ASP A 157 32.30 6.36 37.91
N ALA A 158 31.72 7.08 36.93
CA ALA A 158 31.79 8.55 36.89
C ALA A 158 31.43 9.16 35.51
N ALA A 159 30.80 10.33 35.61
CA ALA A 159 30.89 11.47 34.69
C ALA A 159 30.17 11.43 33.33
N SER A 160 29.00 12.06 33.35
CA SER A 160 28.40 12.83 32.26
C SER A 160 29.37 13.82 31.62
N VAL A 161 29.41 13.85 30.29
CA VAL A 161 29.91 15.01 29.51
C VAL A 161 28.81 15.42 28.55
N VAL A 162 28.21 16.56 28.89
CA VAL A 162 27.25 17.32 28.09
C VAL A 162 28.04 18.02 26.99
N LEU A 163 27.83 17.65 25.73
CA LEU A 163 28.41 18.37 24.61
C LEU A 163 27.47 19.54 24.25
N SER A 164 27.86 20.75 24.66
CA SER A 164 27.15 22.00 24.35
C SER A 164 27.18 22.30 22.85
N SER A 165 26.00 22.52 22.29
CA SER A 165 25.77 23.05 20.95
C SER A 165 26.27 24.50 20.87
N VAL A 166 27.16 24.78 19.93
CA VAL A 166 27.61 26.15 19.62
C VAL A 166 26.50 26.85 18.83
N THR A 167 26.02 27.97 19.36
CA THR A 167 25.01 28.85 18.78
C THR A 167 25.55 29.55 17.53
N GLY A 168 24.95 29.23 16.37
CA GLY A 168 25.17 29.95 15.11
C GLY A 168 24.46 31.30 15.11
N LEU A 169 25.24 32.36 14.92
CA LEU A 169 24.82 33.76 14.87
C LEU A 169 23.95 34.05 13.63
N ALA A 170 22.98 34.94 13.83
CA ALA A 170 21.93 35.31 12.92
C ALA A 170 22.33 36.26 11.77
N ALA A 171 21.48 36.23 10.74
CA ALA A 171 20.96 37.33 9.92
C ALA A 171 21.85 38.01 8.87
N ALA A 172 21.47 37.81 7.60
CA ALA A 172 21.42 38.87 6.60
C ALA A 172 20.25 38.59 5.63
N ALA A 173 19.12 39.25 5.85
CA ALA A 173 18.03 39.35 4.87
C ALA A 173 18.22 40.67 4.10
N ALA A 174 18.47 40.59 2.80
CA ALA A 174 18.41 41.73 1.91
C ALA A 174 17.12 41.63 1.08
N VAL A 175 16.16 42.48 1.41
CA VAL A 175 14.96 42.73 0.62
C VAL A 175 15.33 43.78 -0.44
N ALA A 176 15.16 43.44 -1.72
CA ALA A 176 15.13 44.42 -2.80
C ALA A 176 14.10 43.98 -3.84
N PHE A 177 12.82 44.30 -3.59
CA PHE A 177 11.80 44.36 -4.63
C PHE A 177 11.59 45.84 -4.95
N THR A 178 12.12 46.28 -6.09
CA THR A 178 11.77 47.58 -6.67
C THR A 178 10.76 47.32 -7.77
N GLN A 179 9.61 47.94 -7.61
CA GLN A 179 8.50 47.98 -8.55
C GLN A 179 8.75 49.12 -9.54
N MET A 180 8.63 48.89 -10.86
CA MET A 180 8.03 49.90 -11.74
C MET A 180 7.59 49.35 -13.10
N LEU A 181 6.39 49.79 -13.45
CA LEU A 181 5.63 49.67 -14.69
C LEU A 181 6.48 49.78 -15.98
N LEU A 182 6.23 48.85 -16.90
CA LEU A 182 5.54 49.07 -18.19
C LEU A 182 5.20 47.73 -18.83
#